data_AF-A0A454D1S3-F1
#
_entry.id   AF-A0A454D1S3-F1
#
_cell.length_a   1.000
_cell.length_b   1.000
_cell.length_c   1.000
_cell.angle_alpha   90.00
_cell.angle_beta   90.00
_cell.angle_gamma   90.00
#
_symmetry.space_group_name_H-M   'P 1'
#
loop_
_entity.id
_entity.type
_entity.pdbx_description
1 polymer ?
#
loop_
_entity_poly.entity_id
_entity_poly.type
_entity_poly.pdbx_seq_one_letter_code
_entity_poly.pdbx_strand_id
1 'polypeptide(L)'
;MKAGKEFIDDLRAMGKLRDITKITVDVYGSLSLTGKGHHTDIAIIMGLAGNSPEKVDIDSIPGFIARVEETERLPVGMHCHTVSFPKDGGMNFHTTNLELHENGMQIHAWIDDE
;
A
#
# COMPACT_ATOMS: atom_id res chain seq x y z
N MET A 1 0.62 -0.07 8.29
CA MET A 1 2.07 0.15 8.06
C MET A 1 2.88 -1.14 8.07
N LYS A 2 2.85 -1.95 9.14
CA LYS A 2 3.69 -3.15 9.26
C LYS A 2 3.62 -4.11 8.06
N ALA A 3 2.42 -4.57 7.70
CA ALA A 3 2.24 -5.50 6.58
C ALA A 3 2.72 -4.94 5.22
N GLY A 4 2.50 -3.66 4.95
CA GLY A 4 3.01 -3.01 3.73
C GLY A 4 4.53 -2.95 3.69
N LYS A 5 5.17 -2.66 4.83
CA LYS A 5 6.63 -2.65 4.93
C LYS A 5 7.22 -4.05 4.77
N GLU A 6 6.64 -5.04 5.43
CA GLU A 6 7.06 -6.46 5.31
C GLU A 6 6.98 -6.94 3.86
N PHE A 7 5.88 -6.64 3.16
CA PHE A 7 5.73 -6.98 1.74
C PHE A 7 6.84 -6.41 0.85
N ILE A 8 7.21 -5.14 1.06
CA ILE A 8 8.27 -4.48 0.29
C ILE A 8 9.65 -4.99 0.66
N ASP A 9 9.89 -5.27 1.94
CA ASP A 9 11.14 -5.87 2.41
C ASP A 9 11.32 -7.29 1.81
N ASP A 10 10.24 -8.07 1.72
CA ASP A 10 10.25 -9.40 1.10
C ASP A 10 10.52 -9.32 -0.41
N LEU A 11 9.85 -8.40 -1.13
CA LEU A 11 10.13 -8.15 -2.55
C LEU A 11 11.57 -7.71 -2.81
N ARG A 12 12.13 -6.90 -1.90
CA ARG A 12 13.52 -6.48 -1.95
C ARG A 12 14.47 -7.65 -1.70
N ALA A 13 14.18 -8.48 -0.71
CA ALA A 13 14.97 -9.67 -0.40
C ALA A 13 14.96 -10.69 -1.56
N MET A 14 13.83 -10.79 -2.28
CA MET A 14 13.70 -11.60 -3.50
C MET A 14 14.35 -10.97 -4.74
N GLY A 15 14.83 -9.72 -4.66
CA GLY A 15 15.41 -9.00 -5.80
C GLY A 15 14.38 -8.51 -6.84
N LYS A 16 13.08 -8.64 -6.57
CA LYS A 16 11.99 -8.33 -7.52
C LYS A 16 11.45 -6.91 -7.43
N LEU A 17 11.86 -6.14 -6.41
CA LEU A 17 11.32 -4.80 -6.16
C LEU A 17 11.48 -3.83 -7.35
N ARG A 18 12.49 -4.01 -8.20
CA ARG A 18 12.72 -3.15 -9.37
C ARG A 18 11.93 -3.58 -10.61
N ASP A 19 11.45 -4.82 -10.63
CA ASP A 19 10.74 -5.39 -11.77
C ASP A 19 9.24 -5.09 -11.70
N ILE A 20 8.73 -4.81 -10.50
CA ILE A 20 7.32 -4.50 -10.32
C ILE A 20 6.95 -3.16 -10.94
N THR A 21 5.82 -3.12 -11.64
CA THR A 21 5.32 -1.93 -12.33
C THR A 21 4.10 -1.35 -11.64
N LYS A 22 3.34 -2.18 -10.92
CA LYS A 22 2.08 -1.81 -10.27
C LYS A 22 1.90 -2.54 -8.94
N ILE A 23 1.28 -1.88 -7.97
CA ILE A 23 0.81 -2.50 -6.72
C ILE A 23 -0.69 -2.29 -6.60
N THR A 24 -1.40 -3.32 -6.17
CA THR A 24 -2.81 -3.23 -5.77
C THR A 24 -2.98 -3.78 -4.37
N VAL A 25 -3.89 -3.18 -3.60
CA VAL A 25 -4.20 -3.61 -2.24
C VAL A 25 -5.69 -3.88 -2.11
N ASP A 26 -6.04 -5.07 -1.67
CA ASP A 26 -7.40 -5.50 -1.40
C ASP A 26 -7.63 -5.58 0.11
N VAL A 27 -8.54 -4.76 0.61
CA VAL A 27 -8.86 -4.63 2.04
C VAL A 27 -10.25 -5.21 2.30
N TYR A 28 -10.37 -6.14 3.23
CA TYR A 28 -11.57 -6.93 3.50
C TYR A 28 -12.16 -6.66 4.89
N GLY A 29 -13.45 -6.97 5.03
CA GLY A 29 -14.21 -6.98 6.29
C GLY A 29 -14.24 -5.67 7.07
N SER A 30 -14.15 -5.71 8.40
CA SER A 30 -14.38 -4.49 9.20
C SER A 30 -13.28 -3.43 9.02
N LEU A 31 -12.11 -3.84 8.53
CA LEU A 31 -11.02 -2.98 8.11
C LEU A 31 -11.38 -2.14 6.87
N SER A 32 -12.25 -2.65 5.99
CA SER A 32 -12.69 -1.91 4.81
C SER A 32 -13.75 -0.86 5.14
N LEU A 33 -14.64 -1.18 6.10
CA LEU A 33 -15.69 -0.27 6.59
C LEU A 33 -15.14 0.98 7.29
N THR A 34 -13.94 0.85 7.87
CA THR A 34 -13.23 1.93 8.57
C THR A 34 -12.05 2.47 7.76
N GLY A 35 -11.89 2.07 6.49
CA GLY A 35 -10.65 2.29 5.74
C GLY A 35 -10.68 3.40 4.70
N LYS A 36 -11.85 3.73 4.11
CA LYS A 36 -11.93 4.77 3.06
C LYS A 36 -11.95 6.17 3.70
N GLY A 37 -10.88 6.95 3.52
CA GLY A 37 -10.75 8.29 4.09
C GLY A 37 -10.48 8.30 5.59
N HIS A 38 -10.01 7.18 6.14
CA HIS A 38 -9.75 6.98 7.56
C HIS A 38 -8.45 6.19 7.67
N HIS A 39 -7.37 6.87 8.08
CA HIS A 39 -6.04 6.45 8.60
C HIS A 39 -5.41 5.10 8.16
N THR A 40 -6.16 4.03 7.94
CA THR A 40 -5.80 2.72 7.39
C THR A 40 -5.24 2.81 5.98
N ASP A 41 -5.90 3.52 5.06
CA ASP A 41 -5.42 3.77 3.69
C ASP A 41 -4.04 4.42 3.70
N ILE A 42 -3.90 5.49 4.49
CA ILE A 42 -2.66 6.20 4.76
C ILE A 42 -1.63 5.24 5.36
N ALA A 43 -2.00 4.44 6.36
CA ALA A 43 -1.09 3.51 7.01
C ALA A 43 -0.60 2.41 6.06
N ILE A 44 -1.39 1.99 5.08
CA ILE A 44 -0.97 1.02 4.05
C ILE A 44 0.02 1.69 3.11
N ILE A 45 -0.34 2.85 2.54
CA ILE A 45 0.49 3.61 1.59
C ILE A 45 1.84 3.96 2.22
N MET A 46 1.85 4.46 3.45
CA MET A 46 3.09 4.78 4.17
C MET A 46 3.94 3.53 4.45
N GLY A 47 3.30 2.39 4.73
CA GLY A 47 3.99 1.11 4.89
C GLY A 47 4.67 0.65 3.61
N LEU A 48 3.98 0.72 2.47
CA LEU A 48 4.53 0.40 1.14
C LEU A 48 5.66 1.36 0.74
N ALA A 49 5.57 2.63 1.16
CA ALA A 49 6.66 3.58 1.01
C ALA A 49 7.90 3.22 1.84
N GLY A 50 7.82 2.23 2.75
CA GLY A 50 8.90 1.78 3.61
C GLY A 50 8.90 2.41 5.01
N ASN A 51 7.90 3.23 5.33
CA ASN A 51 7.82 3.87 6.64
C ASN A 51 7.35 2.88 7.72
N SER A 52 7.72 3.19 8.96
CA SER A 52 7.29 2.47 10.15
C SER A 52 6.61 3.45 11.11
N PRO A 53 5.61 3.02 11.89
CA PRO A 53 4.87 3.92 12.78
C PRO A 53 5.76 4.62 13.81
N GLU A 54 6.89 4.01 14.17
CA GLU A 54 7.87 4.57 15.12
C GLU A 54 8.77 5.66 14.52
N LYS A 55 8.91 5.71 13.19
CA LYS A 55 9.88 6.57 12.48
C LYS A 55 9.26 7.47 11.42
N VAL A 56 7.95 7.36 11.21
CA VAL A 56 7.26 8.15 10.20
C VAL A 56 7.18 9.60 10.64
N ASP A 57 7.54 10.51 9.74
CA ASP A 57 7.29 11.93 9.93
C ASP A 57 5.80 12.20 9.67
N ILE A 58 5.05 12.40 10.75
CA ILE A 58 3.59 12.56 10.73
C ILE A 58 3.19 13.83 9.97
N ASP A 59 3.98 14.89 10.07
CA ASP A 59 3.68 16.18 9.44
C ASP A 59 3.79 16.11 7.91
N SER A 60 4.63 15.19 7.41
CA SER A 60 4.84 14.95 5.98
C SER A 60 3.77 14.05 5.34
N ILE A 61 2.95 13.35 6.14
CA ILE A 61 1.97 12.38 5.64
C ILE A 61 0.95 13.02 4.67
N PRO A 62 0.26 14.13 5.01
CA PRO A 62 -0.78 14.67 4.13
C PRO A 62 -0.26 15.06 2.75
N GLY A 63 0.93 15.69 2.69
CA GLY A 63 1.56 16.07 1.44
C GLY A 63 2.03 14.88 0.62
N PHE A 64 2.51 13.81 1.28
CA PHE A 64 2.88 12.57 0.61
C PHE A 64 1.66 11.91 -0.04
N ILE A 65 0.56 11.76 0.69
CA ILE A 65 -0.66 11.12 0.21
C ILE A 65 -1.27 11.92 -0.94
N ALA A 66 -1.38 13.24 -0.79
CA ALA A 66 -1.88 14.11 -1.86
C ALA A 66 -1.08 13.96 -3.15
N ARG A 67 0.25 13.86 -3.05
CA ARG A 67 1.11 13.63 -4.21
C ARG A 67 0.89 12.25 -4.84
N VAL A 68 0.72 11.19 -4.04
CA VAL A 68 0.44 9.85 -4.57
C VAL A 68 -0.91 9.83 -5.29
N GLU A 69 -1.94 10.48 -4.73
CA GLU A 69 -3.26 10.59 -5.37
C GLU A 69 -3.24 11.46 -6.64
N GLU A 70 -2.48 12.55 -6.65
CA GLU A 70 -2.36 13.44 -7.81
C GLU A 70 -1.57 12.79 -8.95
N THR A 71 -0.49 12.10 -8.60
CA THR A 71 0.41 11.50 -9.60
C THR A 71 0.02 10.09 -10.00
N GLU A 72 -0.85 9.43 -9.22
CA GLU A 72 -1.20 8.02 -9.34
C GLU A 72 0.02 7.08 -9.30
N ARG A 73 1.07 7.53 -8.58
CA ARG A 73 2.35 6.83 -8.47
C ARG A 73 2.81 6.76 -7.02
N LEU A 74 3.27 5.58 -6.62
CA LEU A 74 3.73 5.30 -5.27
C LEU A 74 5.24 5.05 -5.25
N PRO A 75 6.03 5.92 -4.62
CA PRO A 75 7.41 5.61 -4.26
C PRO A 75 7.44 4.52 -3.20
N VAL A 76 8.14 3.43 -3.45
CA VAL A 76 8.23 2.26 -2.57
C VAL A 76 9.64 2.01 -2.05
N GLY A 77 9.74 1.32 -0.91
CA GLY A 77 11.01 0.87 -0.36
C GLY A 77 11.97 2.01 -0.04
N MET A 78 11.50 3.05 0.66
CA MET A 78 12.25 4.28 0.96
C MET A 78 12.66 5.03 -0.31
N HIS A 79 11.72 5.23 -1.24
CA HIS A 79 11.94 5.91 -2.53
C HIS A 79 12.96 5.23 -3.46
N CYS A 80 13.21 3.92 -3.28
CA CYS A 80 14.15 3.17 -4.12
C CYS A 80 13.58 2.85 -5.52
N HIS A 81 12.26 2.80 -5.64
CA HIS A 81 11.53 2.53 -6.89
C HIS A 81 10.17 3.23 -6.86
N THR A 82 9.55 3.42 -8.03
CA THR A 82 8.22 4.05 -8.14
C THR A 82 7.33 3.20 -9.02
N VAL A 83 6.17 2.80 -8.48
CA VAL A 83 5.19 1.96 -9.17
C VAL A 83 3.90 2.72 -9.46
N SER A 84 3.13 2.22 -10.41
CA SER A 84 1.75 2.64 -10.64
C SER A 84 0.89 2.30 -9.41
N PHE A 85 0.15 3.29 -8.94
CA PHE A 85 -0.80 3.15 -7.84
C PHE A 85 -1.99 4.09 -8.11
N PRO A 86 -2.89 3.68 -9.01
CA PRO A 86 -4.00 4.51 -9.44
C PRO A 86 -5.00 4.71 -8.32
N LYS A 87 -5.66 5.88 -8.31
CA LYS A 87 -6.68 6.19 -7.30
C LYS A 87 -7.85 5.22 -7.38
N ASP A 88 -8.18 4.80 -8.59
CA ASP A 88 -9.13 3.72 -8.86
C ASP A 88 -8.37 2.42 -9.14
N GLY A 89 -8.67 1.36 -8.39
CA GLY A 89 -8.04 0.04 -8.55
C GLY A 89 -6.71 -0.16 -7.79
N GLY A 90 -6.04 0.90 -7.33
CA GLY A 90 -4.84 0.76 -6.49
C GLY A 90 -5.16 0.31 -5.07
N MET A 91 -6.31 0.74 -4.53
CA MET A 91 -6.84 0.27 -3.25
C MET A 91 -8.32 -0.11 -3.36
N ASN A 92 -8.60 -1.40 -3.25
CA ASN A 92 -9.92 -1.99 -3.39
C ASN A 92 -10.47 -2.34 -2.01
N PHE A 93 -11.64 -1.79 -1.69
CA PHE A 93 -12.32 -2.05 -0.42
C PHE A 93 -13.47 -3.02 -0.66
N HIS A 94 -13.37 -4.20 -0.07
CA HIS A 94 -14.35 -5.28 -0.18
C HIS A 94 -15.23 -5.33 1.07
N THR A 95 -16.54 -5.49 0.88
CA THR A 95 -17.51 -5.64 1.98
C THR A 95 -17.58 -7.08 2.51
N THR A 96 -16.93 -8.02 1.83
CA THR A 96 -16.83 -9.42 2.25
C THR A 96 -15.64 -9.62 3.18
N ASN A 97 -15.71 -10.68 4.00
CA ASN A 97 -14.62 -11.11 4.87
C ASN A 97 -13.82 -12.23 4.20
N LEU A 98 -12.52 -12.31 4.50
CA LEU A 98 -11.73 -13.49 4.15
C LEU A 98 -12.06 -14.63 5.11
N GLU A 99 -12.04 -15.88 4.62
CA GLU A 99 -12.40 -17.08 5.39
C GLU A 99 -11.57 -17.26 6.67
N LEU A 100 -10.32 -16.75 6.66
CA LEU A 100 -9.36 -16.91 7.76
C LEU A 100 -9.46 -15.80 8.82
N HIS A 101 -9.96 -14.61 8.49
CA HIS A 101 -10.01 -13.49 9.44
C HIS A 101 -10.99 -12.38 9.00
N GLU A 102 -11.68 -11.79 9.98
CA GLU A 102 -12.63 -10.68 9.78
C GLU A 102 -11.97 -9.36 9.32
N ASN A 103 -10.66 -9.22 9.51
CA ASN A 103 -9.85 -8.07 9.11
C ASN A 103 -8.66 -8.53 8.29
N GLY A 104 -8.92 -8.85 7.02
CA GLY A 104 -7.92 -9.33 6.09
C GLY A 104 -7.48 -8.25 5.11
N MET A 105 -6.25 -8.35 4.64
CA MET A 105 -5.70 -7.49 3.60
C MET A 105 -4.81 -8.35 2.71
N GLN A 106 -4.90 -8.16 1.40
CA GLN A 106 -4.01 -8.76 0.42
C GLN A 106 -3.27 -7.64 -0.34
N ILE A 107 -1.97 -7.83 -0.55
CA ILE A 107 -1.14 -6.92 -1.31
C ILE A 107 -0.61 -7.69 -2.51
N HIS A 108 -0.82 -7.14 -3.69
CA HIS A 108 -0.39 -7.73 -4.95
C HIS A 108 0.63 -6.80 -5.61
N ALA A 109 1.65 -7.40 -6.21
CA ALA A 109 2.60 -6.69 -7.07
C ALA A 109 2.62 -7.36 -8.43
N TRP A 110 2.60 -6.53 -9.47
CA TRP A 110 2.44 -6.94 -10.87
C TRP A 110 3.66 -6.50 -11.68
N ILE A 111 3.94 -7.22 -12.76
CA ILE A 111 5.00 -6.90 -13.72
C ILE A 111 4.30 -6.72 -15.07
N ASP A 112 4.54 -5.60 -15.76
CA ASP A 112 3.99 -5.33 -17.09
C ASP A 112 2.44 -5.46 -17.22
N ASP A 113 1.70 -5.04 -16.18
CA ASP A 113 0.23 -5.02 -16.12
C ASP A 113 -0.50 -6.39 -16.15
N GLU A 114 0.23 -7.51 -16.21
CA GLU A 114 -0.27 -8.90 -16.04
C GLU A 114 -0.03 -9.49 -14.64
#